data_AF-X1K279-F1
#
_entry.id   AF-X1K279-F1
#
_cell.length_a   1.000
_cell.length_b   1.000
_cell.length_c   1.000
_cell.angle_alpha   90.00
_cell.angle_beta   90.00
_cell.angle_gamma   90.00
#
_symmetry.space_group_name_H-M   'P 1'
#
loop_
_entity.id
_entity.type
_entity.pdbx_description
1 polymer ?
#
loop_
_entity_poly.entity_id
_entity_poly.type
_entity_poly.pdbx_seq_one_letter_code
_entity_poly.pdbx_strand_id
1 'polypeptide(L)'
;MINARINYKPLYITCALIALLALSSCTKEPESALEEPGTIFFEDDFEDGDYDDWFDAYGPPEVIDNTQTAHSGNRALKCTAIYNGGNSSTSSIKYWFHPGYDKIYFRWFCKFDSTFDQGWGMHFCSLYAVEGDNKYNQMGQAGIKPDGDDRFGSGFEPWSDWETLTPPGRMQFYIYWHEMLPDNSGPYWGNVFYPDSFIIPERGRWYCMEMMIKANDAGHDNGEIAAWIDGELYMHLTDFNWRTTNELKIKRISLGIYIHNNPKDNICWFDDVALSTGYIGP
;
A
#
# COMPACT_ATOMS: atom_id res chain seq x y z
N MET A 1 52.63 50.89 2.70
CA MET A 1 53.01 51.34 4.05
C MET A 1 51.84 52.09 4.68
N ILE A 2 51.40 51.61 5.86
CA ILE A 2 50.78 52.38 6.96
C ILE A 2 49.28 52.77 6.87
N ASN A 3 48.51 52.02 7.67
CA ASN A 3 47.46 52.37 8.64
C ASN A 3 46.20 53.17 8.24
N ALA A 4 45.02 52.64 8.62
CA ALA A 4 44.31 53.11 9.83
C ALA A 4 43.22 52.13 10.29
N ARG A 5 43.21 51.84 11.60
CA ARG A 5 42.12 51.17 12.34
C ARG A 5 41.07 52.21 12.73
N ILE A 6 39.80 51.81 12.78
CA ILE A 6 38.79 52.47 13.62
C ILE A 6 38.08 51.40 14.44
N ASN A 7 38.18 51.55 15.77
CA ASN A 7 37.49 50.81 16.82
C ASN A 7 36.22 51.59 17.18
N TYR A 8 35.06 50.93 17.28
CA TYR A 8 33.99 51.35 18.20
C TYR A 8 33.33 50.14 18.87
N LYS A 9 33.03 50.34 20.16
CA LYS A 9 32.70 49.39 21.23
C LYS A 9 31.33 48.69 21.06
N PRO A 10 31.11 47.54 21.73
CA PRO A 10 29.83 46.83 21.69
C PRO A 10 28.82 47.50 22.64
N LEU A 11 27.56 47.62 22.22
CA LEU A 11 26.43 47.90 23.09
C LEU A 11 25.62 46.60 23.22
N TYR A 12 25.72 45.97 24.39
CA TYR A 12 24.88 44.83 24.75
C TYR A 12 23.46 45.32 25.00
N ILE A 13 22.52 44.94 24.13
CA ILE A 13 21.09 44.98 24.42
C ILE A 13 20.66 43.53 24.60
N THR A 14 20.43 43.16 25.86
CA THR A 14 19.75 41.92 26.23
C THR A 14 18.28 42.05 25.84
N CYS A 15 17.92 41.53 24.66
CA CYS A 15 16.54 41.18 24.35
C CYS A 15 16.32 39.72 24.77
N ALA A 16 15.52 39.53 25.81
CA ALA A 16 14.98 38.23 26.18
C ALA A 16 14.09 37.74 25.02
N LEU A 17 14.60 36.78 24.24
CA LEU A 17 13.79 36.03 23.29
C LEU A 17 13.00 34.98 24.09
N ILE A 18 11.69 35.15 24.15
CA ILE A 18 10.77 34.07 24.49
C ILE A 18 10.82 33.10 23.32
N ALA A 19 11.44 31.93 23.54
CA ALA A 19 11.39 30.84 22.58
C ALA A 19 10.00 30.20 22.64
N LEU A 20 9.11 30.61 21.73
CA LEU A 20 7.98 29.78 21.35
C LEU A 20 8.55 28.61 20.54
N LEU A 21 8.64 27.44 21.15
CA LEU A 21 8.80 26.17 20.43
C LEU A 21 7.51 25.93 19.64
N ALA A 22 7.45 26.43 18.42
CA ALA A 22 6.53 25.91 17.43
C ALA A 22 7.02 24.50 17.08
N LEU A 23 6.30 23.48 17.55
CA LEU A 23 6.34 22.15 16.94
C LEU A 23 5.86 22.32 15.51
N SER A 24 6.80 22.57 14.59
CA SER A 24 6.53 22.50 13.17
C SER A 24 6.39 21.03 12.84
N SER A 25 5.16 20.52 12.81
CA SER A 25 4.87 19.36 11.98
C SER A 25 5.31 19.74 10.58
N CYS A 26 6.35 19.09 10.08
CA CYS A 26 6.79 19.26 8.71
C CYS A 26 5.76 18.55 7.83
N THR A 27 4.61 19.20 7.61
CA THR A 27 3.72 18.82 6.51
C THR A 27 4.48 19.22 5.24
N LYS A 28 5.05 18.23 4.56
CA LYS A 28 5.56 18.40 3.19
C LYS A 28 4.42 19.05 2.39
N GLU A 29 4.66 20.24 1.84
CA GLU A 29 3.72 20.84 0.88
C GLU A 29 3.53 19.84 -0.27
N PRO A 30 2.29 19.58 -0.74
CA PRO A 30 2.04 18.55 -1.75
C PRO A 30 2.91 18.83 -2.99
N GLU A 31 3.86 17.95 -3.28
CA GLU A 31 4.82 18.14 -4.37
C GLU A 31 4.18 17.84 -5.73
N SER A 32 2.94 17.33 -5.74
CA SER A 32 2.13 17.07 -6.94
C SER A 32 0.62 17.07 -6.62
N ALA A 33 -0.22 17.21 -7.66
CA ALA A 33 -1.69 17.07 -7.53
C ALA A 33 -2.14 15.69 -7.00
N LEU A 34 -1.23 14.70 -6.96
CA LEU A 34 -1.47 13.39 -6.38
C LEU A 34 -1.44 13.41 -4.84
N GLU A 35 -0.83 14.43 -4.23
CA GLU A 35 -0.62 14.53 -2.78
C GLU A 35 -1.64 15.46 -2.10
N GLU A 36 -2.67 15.88 -2.82
CA GLU A 36 -3.77 16.67 -2.27
C GLU A 36 -4.54 15.84 -1.21
N PRO A 37 -4.73 16.38 0.00
CA PRO A 37 -5.41 15.67 1.08
C PRO A 37 -6.89 15.45 0.75
N GLY A 38 -7.47 14.40 1.34
CA GLY A 38 -8.88 14.05 1.17
C GLY A 38 -9.58 13.81 2.50
N THR A 39 -10.67 13.05 2.42
CA THR A 39 -11.41 12.59 3.59
C THR A 39 -11.03 11.15 3.89
N ILE A 40 -10.37 10.93 5.02
CA ILE A 40 -10.22 9.60 5.61
C ILE A 40 -11.61 9.13 6.04
N PHE A 41 -11.98 7.92 5.62
CA PHE A 41 -13.31 7.34 5.90
C PHE A 41 -13.25 5.96 6.57
N PHE A 42 -12.05 5.40 6.71
CA PHE A 42 -11.78 4.18 7.45
C PHE A 42 -10.36 4.23 7.99
N GLU A 43 -10.19 3.82 9.25
CA GLU A 43 -8.92 3.65 9.94
C GLU A 43 -8.99 2.42 10.83
N ASP A 44 -7.89 1.68 10.92
CA ASP A 44 -7.73 0.56 11.86
C ASP A 44 -6.26 0.44 12.26
N ASP A 45 -5.95 0.77 13.52
CA ASP A 45 -4.64 0.61 14.17
C ASP A 45 -4.56 -0.70 14.99
N PHE A 46 -5.60 -1.54 14.92
CA PHE A 46 -5.74 -2.79 15.66
C PHE A 46 -5.66 -2.67 17.19
N GLU A 47 -5.75 -1.45 17.75
CA GLU A 47 -5.65 -1.25 19.20
C GLU A 47 -6.86 -1.81 19.95
N ASP A 48 -8.00 -2.01 19.29
CA ASP A 48 -9.16 -2.70 19.87
C ASP A 48 -8.89 -4.20 20.13
N GLY A 49 -7.89 -4.78 19.46
CA GLY A 49 -7.43 -6.15 19.71
C GLY A 49 -8.14 -7.21 18.87
N ASP A 50 -8.90 -6.80 17.88
CA ASP A 50 -9.59 -7.64 16.92
C ASP A 50 -9.55 -7.01 15.51
N TYR A 51 -10.28 -7.59 14.58
CA TYR A 51 -10.48 -7.08 13.23
C TYR A 51 -11.96 -7.25 12.83
N ASP A 52 -12.88 -7.03 13.77
CA ASP A 52 -14.32 -7.31 13.59
C ASP A 52 -14.98 -6.41 12.51
N ASP A 53 -14.38 -5.26 12.20
CA ASP A 53 -14.80 -4.39 11.10
C ASP A 53 -14.50 -4.99 9.71
N TRP A 54 -13.68 -6.02 9.63
CA TRP A 54 -13.31 -6.71 8.39
C TRP A 54 -14.28 -7.85 8.08
N PHE A 55 -14.74 -7.95 6.83
CA PHE A 55 -15.85 -8.85 6.49
C PHE A 55 -15.42 -10.29 6.20
N ASP A 56 -14.12 -10.53 5.97
CA ASP A 56 -13.56 -11.83 5.61
C ASP A 56 -12.14 -11.94 6.14
N ALA A 57 -11.80 -13.13 6.63
CA ALA A 57 -10.47 -13.50 7.08
C ALA A 57 -10.14 -14.90 6.57
N TYR A 58 -8.93 -15.10 6.08
CA TYR A 58 -8.49 -16.39 5.56
C TYR A 58 -7.07 -16.71 6.00
N GLY A 59 -6.84 -17.96 6.42
CA GLY A 59 -5.61 -18.35 7.12
C GLY A 59 -5.61 -17.90 8.59
N PRO A 60 -4.43 -17.75 9.22
CA PRO A 60 -4.29 -17.38 10.63
C PRO A 60 -3.82 -15.93 10.85
N PRO A 61 -4.59 -14.89 10.47
CA PRO A 61 -4.32 -13.54 10.97
C PRO A 61 -4.58 -13.48 12.47
N GLU A 62 -3.78 -12.72 13.20
CA GLU A 62 -3.87 -12.56 14.65
C GLU A 62 -3.48 -11.14 15.05
N VAL A 63 -4.29 -10.45 15.84
CA VAL A 63 -3.85 -9.21 16.48
C VAL A 63 -3.01 -9.57 17.69
N ILE A 64 -1.75 -9.14 17.69
CA ILE A 64 -0.80 -9.43 18.78
C ILE A 64 -0.62 -8.21 19.67
N ASP A 65 -0.48 -8.42 20.98
CA ASP A 65 -0.20 -7.37 21.97
C ASP A 65 1.29 -7.39 22.32
N ASN A 66 2.08 -6.57 21.61
CA ASN A 66 3.52 -6.42 21.82
C ASN A 66 4.06 -5.14 21.15
N THR A 67 4.54 -4.21 21.98
CA THR A 67 5.14 -2.92 21.57
C THR A 67 6.40 -3.03 20.71
N GLN A 68 7.11 -4.16 20.75
CA GLN A 68 8.27 -4.37 19.87
C GLN A 68 7.84 -4.75 18.46
N THR A 69 6.65 -5.32 18.31
CA THR A 69 6.12 -5.72 17.02
C THR A 69 5.27 -4.65 16.39
N ALA A 70 4.51 -3.87 17.16
CA ALA A 70 3.65 -2.80 16.69
C ALA A 70 4.43 -1.65 16.01
N HIS A 71 3.77 -0.93 15.10
CA HIS A 71 4.31 0.32 14.52
C HIS A 71 3.96 1.49 15.42
N SER A 72 2.67 1.61 15.76
CA SER A 72 2.15 2.55 16.75
C SER A 72 1.50 1.77 17.90
N GLY A 73 1.10 2.43 18.99
CA GLY A 73 0.39 1.76 20.08
C GLY A 73 1.11 0.56 20.71
N ASN A 74 0.36 -0.51 20.97
CA ASN A 74 0.86 -1.78 21.53
C ASN A 74 0.50 -3.00 20.68
N ARG A 75 -0.38 -2.87 19.70
CA ARG A 75 -0.95 -3.96 18.93
C ARG A 75 -0.65 -3.82 17.45
N ALA A 76 -0.66 -4.94 16.76
CA ALA A 76 -0.56 -4.98 15.31
C ALA A 76 -1.14 -6.29 14.79
N LEU A 77 -1.59 -6.28 13.54
CA LEU A 77 -2.00 -7.50 12.86
C LEU A 77 -0.77 -8.29 12.42
N LYS A 78 -0.65 -9.52 12.90
CA LYS A 78 0.33 -10.50 12.44
C LYS A 78 -0.34 -11.44 11.43
N CYS A 79 0.24 -11.53 10.24
CA CYS A 79 -0.15 -12.50 9.22
C CYS A 79 0.95 -13.55 9.06
N THR A 80 0.58 -14.84 9.19
CA THR A 80 1.52 -15.96 9.03
C THR A 80 1.10 -16.88 7.88
N ALA A 81 1.88 -16.90 6.80
CA ALA A 81 1.81 -17.95 5.80
C ALA A 81 2.52 -19.19 6.37
N ILE A 82 1.74 -20.12 6.93
CA ILE A 82 2.24 -21.35 7.54
C ILE A 82 2.85 -22.26 6.46
N TYR A 83 4.01 -22.83 6.74
CA TYR A 83 4.63 -23.86 5.93
C TYR A 83 3.75 -25.11 5.86
N ASN A 84 3.41 -25.52 4.65
CA ASN A 84 2.61 -26.72 4.43
C ASN A 84 3.22 -27.58 3.32
N GLY A 85 4.49 -27.98 3.52
CA GLY A 85 5.19 -28.85 2.57
C GLY A 85 5.44 -28.21 1.21
N GLY A 86 5.67 -26.89 1.17
CA GLY A 86 5.84 -26.14 -0.08
C GLY A 86 4.54 -25.74 -0.77
N ASN A 87 3.37 -26.17 -0.29
CA ASN A 87 2.08 -25.76 -0.87
C ASN A 87 1.78 -24.28 -0.61
N SER A 88 0.78 -23.76 -1.33
CA SER A 88 0.32 -22.39 -1.15
C SER A 88 -0.22 -22.15 0.26
N SER A 89 0.05 -20.97 0.81
CA SER A 89 -0.38 -20.58 2.15
C SER A 89 -0.71 -19.10 2.20
N THR A 90 -1.59 -18.72 3.12
CA THR A 90 -2.13 -17.36 3.17
C THR A 90 -2.52 -16.99 4.59
N SER A 91 -2.49 -15.69 4.86
CA SER A 91 -3.02 -15.06 6.07
C SER A 91 -3.40 -13.64 5.69
N SER A 92 -4.71 -13.35 5.70
CA SER A 92 -5.23 -12.07 5.22
C SER A 92 -6.60 -11.76 5.81
N ILE A 93 -6.92 -10.47 5.82
CA ILE A 93 -8.25 -9.91 6.11
C ILE A 93 -8.69 -9.02 4.93
N LYS A 94 -10.01 -8.85 4.76
CA LYS A 94 -10.59 -8.02 3.69
C LYS A 94 -11.62 -7.06 4.23
N TYR A 95 -11.52 -5.81 3.79
CA TYR A 95 -12.46 -4.75 4.14
C TYR A 95 -13.28 -4.36 2.92
N TRP A 96 -14.56 -4.09 3.16
CA TRP A 96 -15.53 -3.73 2.14
C TRP A 96 -16.21 -2.42 2.50
N PHE A 97 -16.17 -1.47 1.59
CA PHE A 97 -16.80 -0.17 1.74
C PHE A 97 -17.76 0.07 0.57
N HIS A 98 -18.97 0.49 0.92
CA HIS A 98 -20.06 0.72 -0.01
C HIS A 98 -20.64 2.12 0.23
N PRO A 99 -21.00 2.90 -0.80
CA PRO A 99 -21.13 2.55 -2.22
C PRO A 99 -19.84 2.52 -3.05
N GLY A 100 -18.69 2.76 -2.42
CA GLY A 100 -17.40 2.85 -3.11
C GLY A 100 -17.16 4.22 -3.73
N TYR A 101 -15.98 4.38 -4.30
CA TYR A 101 -15.51 5.67 -4.82
C TYR A 101 -14.81 5.51 -6.17
N ASP A 102 -14.66 6.64 -6.86
CA ASP A 102 -13.91 6.72 -8.12
C ASP A 102 -12.40 6.88 -7.89
N LYS A 103 -11.98 7.44 -6.76
CA LYS A 103 -10.58 7.59 -6.38
C LYS A 103 -10.41 7.22 -4.91
N ILE A 104 -9.48 6.30 -4.64
CA ILE A 104 -9.14 5.83 -3.30
C ILE A 104 -7.65 5.80 -3.13
N TYR A 105 -7.19 6.27 -1.98
CA TYR A 105 -5.88 6.04 -1.41
C TYR A 105 -6.01 5.00 -0.31
N PHE A 106 -5.16 3.99 -0.36
CA PHE A 106 -5.06 2.91 0.61
C PHE A 106 -3.66 2.90 1.18
N ARG A 107 -3.55 3.24 2.48
CA ARG A 107 -2.31 3.23 3.25
C ARG A 107 -2.32 2.08 4.25
N TRP A 108 -1.19 1.42 4.38
CA TRP A 108 -0.91 0.48 5.46
C TRP A 108 0.56 0.56 5.85
N PHE A 109 0.86 0.34 7.12
CA PHE A 109 2.22 0.04 7.53
C PHE A 109 2.48 -1.46 7.41
N CYS A 110 3.66 -1.85 6.97
CA CYS A 110 4.06 -3.25 6.98
C CYS A 110 5.50 -3.47 7.43
N LYS A 111 5.76 -4.65 8.02
CA LYS A 111 7.09 -5.13 8.38
C LYS A 111 7.20 -6.60 8.03
N PHE A 112 8.25 -6.96 7.28
CA PHE A 112 8.58 -8.35 6.99
C PHE A 112 9.44 -8.92 8.12
N ASP A 113 9.23 -10.18 8.50
CA ASP A 113 10.09 -10.87 9.47
C ASP A 113 11.56 -10.86 9.07
N SER A 114 12.44 -10.78 10.08
CA SER A 114 13.90 -10.79 9.89
C SER A 114 14.39 -11.99 9.08
N THR A 115 13.67 -13.11 9.13
CA THR A 115 13.96 -14.34 8.40
C THR A 115 13.06 -14.58 7.20
N PHE A 116 12.24 -13.59 6.81
CA PHE A 116 11.28 -13.68 5.71
C PHE A 116 11.96 -14.12 4.42
N ASP A 117 11.33 -15.09 3.74
CA ASP A 117 11.78 -15.71 2.50
C ASP A 117 10.58 -16.35 1.79
N GLN A 118 9.94 -15.59 0.90
CA GLN A 118 8.69 -15.96 0.23
C GLN A 118 8.85 -17.01 -0.89
N GLY A 119 10.08 -17.39 -1.25
CA GLY A 119 10.33 -18.15 -2.48
C GLY A 119 9.93 -17.35 -3.72
N TRP A 120 9.46 -18.03 -4.77
CA TRP A 120 9.26 -17.40 -6.08
C TRP A 120 7.94 -16.66 -6.29
N GLY A 121 6.88 -16.92 -5.50
CA GLY A 121 5.53 -16.42 -5.83
C GLY A 121 4.74 -15.96 -4.62
N MET A 122 4.42 -14.68 -4.56
CA MET A 122 3.65 -14.06 -3.48
C MET A 122 2.64 -13.03 -4.01
N HIS A 123 1.53 -12.89 -3.30
CA HIS A 123 0.62 -11.75 -3.36
C HIS A 123 0.54 -11.06 -1.99
N PHE A 124 0.22 -9.76 -2.02
CA PHE A 124 0.25 -8.90 -0.82
C PHE A 124 -1.06 -8.12 -0.66
N CYS A 125 -0.96 -6.82 -0.41
CA CYS A 125 -2.08 -5.92 -0.26
C CYS A 125 -2.64 -5.50 -1.62
N SER A 126 -3.97 -5.38 -1.72
CA SER A 126 -4.62 -5.03 -2.98
C SER A 126 -5.85 -4.14 -2.79
N LEU A 127 -6.18 -3.40 -3.85
CA LEU A 127 -7.32 -2.49 -3.96
C LEU A 127 -8.10 -2.82 -5.23
N TYR A 128 -9.42 -3.02 -5.09
CA TYR A 128 -10.29 -3.51 -6.17
C TYR A 128 -11.62 -2.75 -6.27
N ALA A 129 -12.03 -2.55 -7.52
CA ALA A 129 -13.40 -2.26 -7.90
C ALA A 129 -14.17 -3.54 -8.21
N VAL A 130 -15.42 -3.56 -7.78
CA VAL A 130 -16.31 -4.73 -7.86
C VAL A 130 -17.71 -4.27 -8.21
N GLU A 131 -18.31 -4.89 -9.21
CA GLU A 131 -19.69 -4.63 -9.62
C GLU A 131 -20.69 -5.04 -8.54
N GLY A 132 -21.74 -4.22 -8.37
CA GLY A 132 -22.85 -4.49 -7.47
C GLY A 132 -22.47 -4.44 -6.00
N ASP A 133 -23.27 -5.14 -5.18
CA ASP A 133 -23.26 -4.98 -3.71
C ASP A 133 -22.84 -6.26 -2.98
N ASN A 134 -22.52 -7.33 -3.72
CA ASN A 134 -22.05 -8.56 -3.12
C ASN A 134 -20.53 -8.49 -2.90
N LYS A 135 -20.12 -8.28 -1.64
CA LYS A 135 -18.71 -8.20 -1.21
C LYS A 135 -17.83 -9.41 -1.59
N TYR A 136 -18.45 -10.58 -1.83
CA TYR A 136 -17.76 -11.80 -2.25
C TYR A 136 -17.59 -11.93 -3.76
N ASN A 137 -18.29 -11.12 -4.56
CA ASN A 137 -18.15 -11.16 -6.02
C ASN A 137 -16.70 -10.90 -6.42
N GLN A 138 -16.31 -11.49 -7.55
CA GLN A 138 -15.00 -11.27 -8.17
C GLN A 138 -13.79 -11.70 -7.33
N MET A 139 -14.01 -12.46 -6.25
CA MET A 139 -12.95 -13.22 -5.58
C MET A 139 -12.64 -14.49 -6.40
N GLY A 140 -11.37 -14.91 -6.42
CA GLY A 140 -10.97 -16.16 -7.08
C GLY A 140 -10.96 -16.13 -8.61
N GLN A 141 -10.87 -14.95 -9.22
CA GLN A 141 -10.91 -14.75 -10.69
C GLN A 141 -9.53 -14.77 -11.37
N ALA A 142 -8.54 -15.42 -10.75
CA ALA A 142 -7.19 -15.50 -11.31
C ALA A 142 -7.20 -16.26 -12.64
N GLY A 143 -6.47 -15.75 -13.64
CA GLY A 143 -6.39 -16.34 -14.98
C GLY A 143 -7.52 -15.94 -15.93
N ILE A 144 -8.51 -15.19 -15.45
CA ILE A 144 -9.67 -14.72 -16.21
C ILE A 144 -9.52 -13.22 -16.48
N LYS A 145 -9.81 -12.79 -17.71
CA LYS A 145 -9.81 -11.35 -18.06
C LYS A 145 -11.01 -10.66 -17.41
N PRO A 146 -10.87 -9.43 -16.90
CA PRO A 146 -12.02 -8.57 -16.63
C PRO A 146 -12.77 -8.17 -17.91
N ASP A 147 -14.07 -7.96 -17.81
CA ASP A 147 -14.95 -7.57 -18.92
C ASP A 147 -15.08 -6.04 -19.03
N GLY A 148 -14.77 -5.31 -17.96
CA GLY A 148 -14.67 -3.85 -17.90
C GLY A 148 -15.83 -3.18 -17.19
N ASP A 149 -16.94 -3.87 -16.99
CA ASP A 149 -18.04 -3.48 -16.12
C ASP A 149 -18.11 -4.29 -14.82
N ASP A 150 -17.27 -5.32 -14.70
CA ASP A 150 -17.38 -6.35 -13.68
C ASP A 150 -16.36 -6.18 -12.53
N ARG A 151 -15.09 -5.89 -12.85
CA ARG A 151 -13.99 -5.65 -11.90
C ARG A 151 -12.78 -4.95 -12.53
N PHE A 152 -11.99 -4.30 -11.69
CA PHE A 152 -10.58 -4.00 -11.96
C PHE A 152 -9.84 -3.84 -10.64
N GLY A 153 -8.51 -3.86 -10.65
CA GLY A 153 -7.73 -3.57 -9.46
C GLY A 153 -6.27 -3.92 -9.60
N SER A 154 -5.53 -3.70 -8.51
CA SER A 154 -4.12 -4.01 -8.45
C SER A 154 -3.72 -4.46 -7.05
N GLY A 155 -2.75 -5.39 -7.01
CA GLY A 155 -1.86 -5.52 -5.86
C GLY A 155 -0.74 -4.49 -5.95
N PHE A 156 -0.26 -3.99 -4.81
CA PHE A 156 1.06 -3.37 -4.70
C PHE A 156 1.92 -4.29 -3.83
N GLU A 157 2.74 -5.09 -4.49
CA GLU A 157 3.28 -6.32 -3.90
C GLU A 157 4.75 -6.52 -4.21
N PRO A 158 5.50 -7.18 -3.31
CA PRO A 158 6.89 -7.50 -3.54
C PRO A 158 7.04 -8.72 -4.46
N TRP A 159 8.05 -8.67 -5.33
CA TRP A 159 8.40 -9.75 -6.25
C TRP A 159 9.88 -10.08 -6.14
N SER A 160 10.19 -11.33 -5.82
CA SER A 160 11.55 -11.84 -5.62
C SER A 160 12.28 -12.14 -6.94
N ASP A 161 11.63 -11.95 -8.08
CA ASP A 161 12.19 -12.20 -9.41
C ASP A 161 12.78 -13.59 -9.57
N TRP A 162 11.92 -14.62 -9.44
CA TRP A 162 12.33 -16.01 -9.41
C TRP A 162 13.50 -16.27 -8.43
N GLU A 163 13.40 -15.67 -7.25
CA GLU A 163 14.39 -15.79 -6.16
C GLU A 163 15.78 -15.20 -6.50
N THR A 164 15.89 -14.35 -7.53
CA THR A 164 17.13 -13.65 -7.87
C THR A 164 17.34 -12.36 -7.05
N LEU A 165 16.25 -11.77 -6.55
CA LEU A 165 16.31 -10.62 -5.63
C LEU A 165 16.24 -11.10 -4.17
N THR A 166 16.87 -10.35 -3.28
CA THR A 166 16.77 -10.61 -1.83
C THR A 166 15.31 -10.47 -1.38
N PRO A 167 14.71 -11.45 -0.68
CA PRO A 167 13.35 -11.34 -0.17
C PRO A 167 13.14 -10.10 0.71
N PRO A 168 11.97 -9.43 0.61
CA PRO A 168 10.78 -9.85 -0.15
C PRO A 168 10.88 -9.58 -1.66
N GLY A 169 11.91 -8.86 -2.10
CA GLY A 169 12.13 -8.48 -3.49
C GLY A 169 11.66 -7.06 -3.78
N ARG A 170 11.59 -6.69 -5.06
CA ARG A 170 11.22 -5.32 -5.44
C ARG A 170 9.71 -5.10 -5.31
N MET A 171 9.28 -3.88 -5.02
CA MET A 171 7.86 -3.53 -5.08
C MET A 171 7.39 -3.30 -6.52
N GLN A 172 6.20 -3.79 -6.86
CA GLN A 172 5.60 -3.65 -8.19
C GLN A 172 4.06 -3.60 -8.11
N PHE A 173 3.43 -3.09 -9.17
CA PHE A 173 2.01 -3.30 -9.39
C PHE A 173 1.75 -4.61 -10.10
N TYR A 174 0.69 -5.29 -9.70
CA TYR A 174 0.16 -6.49 -10.33
C TYR A 174 -1.32 -6.27 -10.69
N ILE A 175 -1.55 -5.85 -11.93
CA ILE A 175 -2.77 -5.14 -12.35
C ILE A 175 -3.70 -6.03 -13.19
N TYR A 176 -5.00 -6.00 -12.87
CA TYR A 176 -6.08 -6.60 -13.66
C TYR A 176 -7.07 -5.53 -14.16
N TRP A 177 -7.27 -5.45 -15.47
CA TRP A 177 -8.30 -4.60 -16.11
C TRP A 177 -8.69 -5.17 -17.48
N HIS A 178 -9.73 -4.63 -18.12
CA HIS A 178 -10.32 -5.23 -19.31
C HIS A 178 -9.49 -5.10 -20.60
N GLU A 179 -8.40 -4.32 -20.60
CA GLU A 179 -7.47 -4.19 -21.73
C GLU A 179 -6.12 -4.87 -21.47
N MET A 180 -5.98 -5.55 -20.32
CA MET A 180 -4.77 -6.27 -19.98
C MET A 180 -4.42 -7.32 -21.04
N LEU A 181 -3.12 -7.57 -21.20
CA LEU A 181 -2.60 -8.58 -22.11
C LEU A 181 -2.63 -9.96 -21.45
N PRO A 182 -2.91 -11.04 -22.22
CA PRO A 182 -2.75 -12.39 -21.72
C PRO A 182 -1.27 -12.72 -21.55
N ASP A 183 -0.99 -13.71 -20.71
CA ASP A 183 0.30 -14.37 -20.70
C ASP A 183 0.53 -15.14 -22.00
N ASN A 184 1.79 -15.41 -22.33
CA ASN A 184 2.17 -16.17 -23.53
C ASN A 184 1.51 -17.56 -23.60
N SER A 185 1.16 -18.15 -22.45
CA SER A 185 0.45 -19.44 -22.38
C SER A 185 -1.06 -19.33 -22.59
N GLY A 186 -1.64 -18.12 -22.66
CA GLY A 186 -3.05 -17.85 -22.92
C GLY A 186 -3.88 -17.27 -21.76
N PRO A 187 -3.71 -17.70 -20.50
CA PRO A 187 -4.44 -17.14 -19.36
C PRO A 187 -4.16 -15.65 -19.13
N TYR A 188 -5.09 -14.98 -18.45
CA TYR A 188 -4.94 -13.58 -18.06
C TYR A 188 -4.44 -13.48 -16.62
N TRP A 189 -3.11 -13.37 -16.48
CA TRP A 189 -2.43 -13.05 -15.23
C TRP A 189 -2.22 -11.54 -15.13
N GLY A 190 -2.20 -11.01 -13.91
CA GLY A 190 -1.99 -9.59 -13.67
C GLY A 190 -0.77 -9.07 -14.44
N ASN A 191 -0.93 -7.97 -15.16
CA ASN A 191 0.20 -7.36 -15.87
C ASN A 191 1.07 -6.62 -14.85
N VAL A 192 2.38 -6.72 -15.03
CA VAL A 192 3.37 -6.30 -14.05
C VAL A 192 3.98 -4.96 -14.44
N PHE A 193 4.01 -4.01 -13.51
CA PHE A 193 4.64 -2.71 -13.69
C PHE A 193 5.55 -2.37 -12.51
N TYR A 194 6.80 -2.01 -12.77
CA TYR A 194 7.81 -1.62 -11.78
C TYR A 194 8.73 -0.55 -12.39
N PRO A 195 9.32 0.35 -11.58
CA PRO A 195 10.23 1.36 -12.10
C PRO A 195 11.61 0.77 -12.39
N ASP A 196 12.38 1.39 -13.28
CA ASP A 196 13.77 1.00 -13.55
C ASP A 196 14.63 1.08 -12.28
N SER A 197 14.41 2.12 -11.48
CA SER A 197 15.01 2.29 -10.15
C SER A 197 14.00 1.86 -9.09
N PHE A 198 14.16 0.65 -8.58
CA PHE A 198 13.28 0.09 -7.54
C PHE A 198 13.97 -0.01 -6.19
N ILE A 199 13.17 -0.13 -5.13
CA ILE A 199 13.64 -0.47 -3.79
C ILE A 199 13.34 -1.93 -3.49
N ILE A 200 14.14 -2.54 -2.61
CA ILE A 200 13.84 -3.82 -1.97
C ILE A 200 13.62 -3.52 -0.48
N PRO A 201 12.41 -3.73 0.07
CA PRO A 201 12.15 -3.49 1.48
C PRO A 201 13.09 -4.30 2.38
N GLU A 202 13.71 -3.63 3.33
CA GLU A 202 14.48 -4.27 4.39
C GLU A 202 13.57 -5.08 5.32
N ARG A 203 14.00 -6.30 5.63
CA ARG A 203 13.36 -7.12 6.67
C ARG A 203 13.58 -6.51 8.05
N GLY A 204 12.57 -6.61 8.92
CA GLY A 204 12.61 -6.09 10.29
C GLY A 204 12.40 -4.57 10.41
N ARG A 205 12.16 -3.86 9.31
CA ARG A 205 11.84 -2.43 9.29
C ARG A 205 10.37 -2.22 8.93
N TRP A 206 9.73 -1.27 9.61
CA TRP A 206 8.39 -0.78 9.25
C TRP A 206 8.48 0.16 8.04
N TYR A 207 7.58 -0.01 7.09
CA TYR A 207 7.40 0.83 5.92
C TYR A 207 5.97 1.38 5.89
N CYS A 208 5.80 2.66 5.63
CA CYS A 208 4.52 3.19 5.19
C CYS A 208 4.37 2.89 3.69
N MET A 209 3.38 2.08 3.33
CA MET A 209 3.02 1.80 1.95
C MET A 209 1.69 2.49 1.66
N GLU A 210 1.61 3.19 0.54
CA GLU A 210 0.36 3.80 0.10
C GLU A 210 0.18 3.58 -1.40
N MET A 211 -1.02 3.17 -1.82
CA MET A 211 -1.38 3.10 -3.24
C MET A 211 -2.67 3.87 -3.50
N MET A 212 -2.75 4.49 -4.67
CA MET A 212 -3.93 5.18 -5.17
C MET A 212 -4.40 4.52 -6.44
N ILE A 213 -5.71 4.28 -6.57
CA ILE A 213 -6.35 4.04 -7.87
C ILE A 213 -7.40 5.13 -8.09
N LYS A 214 -7.35 5.74 -9.27
CA LYS A 214 -8.36 6.65 -9.80
C LYS A 214 -8.96 6.00 -11.05
N ALA A 215 -10.22 5.63 -10.96
CA ALA A 215 -11.01 5.15 -12.08
C ALA A 215 -11.11 6.23 -13.17
N ASN A 216 -11.22 5.78 -14.42
CA ASN A 216 -11.51 6.65 -15.55
C ASN A 216 -13.00 7.01 -15.62
N ASP A 217 -13.30 8.07 -16.36
CA ASP A 217 -14.64 8.32 -16.88
C ASP A 217 -14.93 7.31 -18.00
N ALA A 218 -16.11 6.69 -17.98
CA ALA A 218 -16.51 5.73 -19.00
C ALA A 218 -16.33 6.31 -20.43
N GLY A 219 -15.58 5.60 -21.27
CA GLY A 219 -15.25 6.03 -22.63
C GLY A 219 -14.02 6.93 -22.76
N HIS A 220 -13.27 7.14 -21.67
CA HIS A 220 -12.03 7.91 -21.65
C HIS A 220 -10.90 7.13 -20.98
N ASP A 221 -9.67 7.38 -21.41
CA ASP A 221 -8.46 6.77 -20.86
C ASP A 221 -7.81 7.77 -19.89
N ASN A 222 -8.52 8.18 -18.85
CA ASN A 222 -8.05 9.19 -17.88
C ASN A 222 -7.93 8.64 -16.45
N GLY A 223 -7.85 7.31 -16.34
CA GLY A 223 -7.59 6.60 -15.10
C GLY A 223 -6.11 6.57 -14.74
N GLU A 224 -5.82 6.43 -13.45
CA GLU A 224 -4.47 6.52 -12.91
C GLU A 224 -4.27 5.50 -11.79
N ILE A 225 -3.01 5.10 -11.59
CA ILE A 225 -2.56 4.36 -10.41
C ILE A 225 -1.21 4.91 -9.95
N ALA A 226 -1.04 5.10 -8.65
CA ALA A 226 0.20 5.58 -8.07
C ALA A 226 0.52 4.85 -6.76
N ALA A 227 1.79 4.82 -6.39
CA ALA A 227 2.25 4.28 -5.12
C ALA A 227 3.34 5.15 -4.51
N TRP A 228 3.35 5.19 -3.18
CA TRP A 228 4.35 5.84 -2.35
C TRP A 228 4.93 4.83 -1.36
N ILE A 229 6.20 5.04 -1.01
CA ILE A 229 6.86 4.30 0.05
C ILE A 229 7.52 5.33 0.98
N ASP A 230 7.17 5.28 2.27
CA ASP A 230 7.62 6.24 3.29
C ASP A 230 7.41 7.72 2.88
N GLY A 231 6.29 8.00 2.22
CA GLY A 231 5.92 9.33 1.75
C GLY A 231 6.59 9.79 0.44
N GLU A 232 7.45 8.96 -0.16
CA GLU A 232 8.10 9.28 -1.43
C GLU A 232 7.39 8.59 -2.60
N LEU A 233 7.07 9.33 -3.66
CA LEU A 233 6.41 8.81 -4.85
C LEU A 233 7.31 7.75 -5.51
N TYR A 234 6.81 6.52 -5.57
CA TYR A 234 7.53 5.36 -6.09
C TYR A 234 7.20 5.09 -7.56
N MET A 235 5.92 5.22 -7.93
CA MET A 235 5.46 5.03 -9.30
C MET A 235 4.16 5.80 -9.51
N HIS A 236 3.98 6.33 -10.71
CA HIS A 236 2.71 6.85 -11.21
C HIS A 236 2.52 6.42 -12.66
N LEU A 237 1.39 5.79 -12.95
CA LEU A 237 0.98 5.38 -14.28
C LEU A 237 -0.37 6.02 -14.59
N THR A 238 -0.48 6.57 -15.79
CA THR A 238 -1.65 7.27 -16.31
C THR A 238 -2.27 6.52 -17.48
N ASP A 239 -3.31 7.10 -18.06
CA ASP A 239 -3.91 6.66 -19.32
C ASP A 239 -4.54 5.26 -19.25
N PHE A 240 -5.06 4.88 -18.08
CA PHE A 240 -5.82 3.65 -17.92
C PHE A 240 -7.28 3.84 -18.31
N ASN A 241 -7.79 2.90 -19.12
CA ASN A 241 -9.21 2.59 -19.23
C ASN A 241 -9.54 1.45 -18.25
N TRP A 242 -9.76 1.80 -16.98
CA TRP A 242 -10.08 0.82 -15.93
C TRP A 242 -11.44 0.16 -16.14
N ARG A 243 -12.43 0.95 -16.58
CA ARG A 243 -13.84 0.56 -16.64
C ARG A 243 -14.56 1.14 -17.86
N THR A 244 -15.56 0.40 -18.31
CA THR A 244 -16.45 0.79 -19.42
C THR A 244 -17.72 1.49 -18.94
N THR A 245 -17.94 1.56 -17.62
CA THR A 245 -19.16 2.07 -16.99
C THR A 245 -18.83 2.84 -15.70
N ASN A 246 -19.51 3.96 -15.42
CA ASN A 246 -19.20 4.80 -14.26
C ASN A 246 -19.76 4.22 -12.94
N GLU A 247 -20.59 3.18 -13.05
CA GLU A 247 -21.26 2.44 -12.00
C GLU A 247 -20.28 1.48 -11.28
N LEU A 248 -19.20 1.06 -11.94
CA LEU A 248 -18.16 0.22 -11.35
C LEU A 248 -17.25 1.05 -10.45
N LYS A 249 -17.44 0.96 -9.12
CA LYS A 249 -16.65 1.70 -8.12
C LYS A 249 -15.65 0.83 -7.38
N ILE A 250 -14.59 1.47 -6.88
CA ILE A 250 -13.59 0.89 -5.97
C ILE A 250 -14.26 0.68 -4.61
N LYS A 251 -14.22 -0.56 -4.07
CA LYS A 251 -15.02 -0.97 -2.90
C LYS A 251 -14.34 -1.96 -1.96
N ARG A 252 -13.18 -2.52 -2.32
CA ARG A 252 -12.57 -3.61 -1.54
C ARG A 252 -11.06 -3.46 -1.43
N ILE A 253 -10.55 -3.67 -0.22
CA ILE A 253 -9.13 -3.96 0.01
C ILE A 253 -8.92 -5.37 0.54
N SER A 254 -7.74 -5.92 0.28
CA SER A 254 -7.20 -7.07 1.02
C SER A 254 -5.88 -6.65 1.65
N LEU A 255 -5.69 -7.04 2.91
CA LEU A 255 -4.48 -6.81 3.69
C LEU A 255 -3.96 -8.17 4.14
N GLY A 256 -2.69 -8.48 3.87
CA GLY A 256 -2.12 -9.77 4.23
C GLY A 256 -1.15 -10.31 3.18
N ILE A 257 -0.89 -11.61 3.30
CA ILE A 257 0.04 -12.34 2.43
C ILE A 257 -0.60 -13.60 1.87
N TYR A 258 -0.25 -13.94 0.64
CA TYR A 258 -0.49 -15.24 0.04
C TYR A 258 0.80 -15.66 -0.67
N ILE A 259 1.29 -16.87 -0.46
CA ILE A 259 2.52 -17.38 -1.07
C ILE A 259 2.18 -18.67 -1.80
N HIS A 260 2.45 -18.75 -3.10
CA HIS A 260 2.11 -19.89 -3.98
C HIS A 260 2.90 -21.15 -3.61
N ASN A 261 4.20 -21.00 -3.40
CA ASN A 261 5.11 -22.10 -3.06
C ASN A 261 5.86 -21.74 -1.78
N ASN A 262 5.17 -21.86 -0.65
CA ASN A 262 5.66 -21.34 0.62
C ASN A 262 6.78 -22.22 1.20
N PRO A 263 8.06 -21.77 1.20
CA PRO A 263 9.19 -22.64 1.56
C PRO A 263 9.37 -22.80 3.07
N LYS A 264 8.75 -21.93 3.88
CA LYS A 264 8.83 -21.90 5.34
C LYS A 264 7.68 -21.09 5.94
N ASP A 265 7.58 -21.02 7.26
CA ASP A 265 6.72 -20.04 7.90
C ASP A 265 7.21 -18.63 7.55
N ASN A 266 6.34 -17.83 6.96
CA ASN A 266 6.62 -16.46 6.57
C ASN A 266 5.65 -15.53 7.29
N ILE A 267 6.21 -14.51 7.94
CA ILE A 267 5.45 -13.60 8.81
C ILE A 267 5.61 -12.17 8.28
N CYS A 268 4.48 -11.48 8.18
CA CYS A 268 4.41 -10.03 8.02
C CYS A 268 3.54 -9.46 9.13
N TRP A 269 3.90 -8.27 9.60
CA TRP A 269 3.04 -7.45 10.45
C TRP A 269 2.47 -6.30 9.63
N PHE A 270 1.24 -5.92 9.98
CA PHE A 270 0.53 -4.78 9.45
C PHE A 270 -0.02 -3.95 10.59
N ASP A 271 -0.06 -2.66 10.39
CA ASP A 271 -0.52 -1.70 11.37
C ASP A 271 -0.98 -0.42 10.67
N ASP A 272 -1.66 0.45 11.41
CA ASP A 272 -2.13 1.77 10.97
C ASP A 272 -2.66 1.70 9.53
N VAL A 273 -3.82 1.08 9.32
CA VAL A 273 -4.50 1.00 8.03
C VAL A 273 -5.42 2.19 7.85
N ALA A 274 -5.45 2.80 6.66
CA ALA A 274 -6.42 3.85 6.35
C ALA A 274 -6.85 3.85 4.90
N LEU A 275 -8.08 4.31 4.68
CA LEU A 275 -8.64 4.61 3.37
C LEU A 275 -9.11 6.05 3.29
N SER A 276 -8.78 6.72 2.19
CA SER A 276 -9.08 8.13 1.97
C SER A 276 -9.43 8.42 0.53
N THR A 277 -10.18 9.51 0.30
CA THR A 277 -10.45 10.07 -1.04
C THR A 277 -9.32 10.96 -1.58
N GLY A 278 -8.28 11.18 -0.78
CA GLY A 278 -7.07 11.95 -1.11
C GLY A 278 -5.86 11.40 -0.36
N TYR A 279 -4.69 11.97 -0.60
CA TYR A 279 -3.43 11.47 -0.05
C TYR A 279 -3.42 11.47 1.47
N ILE A 280 -2.82 10.42 2.06
CA ILE A 280 -2.74 10.20 3.50
C ILE A 280 -1.33 10.54 4.00
N GLY A 281 -0.31 9.92 3.40
CA GLY A 281 1.07 10.03 3.86
C GLY A 281 1.39 9.16 5.09
N PRO A 282 2.66 9.19 5.53
CA PRO A 282 3.13 8.49 6.73
C PRO A 282 2.68 9.15 8.04
#